data_AF-A0A975FUQ0-F1
#
_entry.id   AF-A0A975FUQ0-F1
#
_cell.length_a   1.000
_cell.length_b   1.000
_cell.length_c   1.000
_cell.angle_alpha   90.00
_cell.angle_beta   90.00
_cell.angle_gamma   90.00
#
_symmetry.space_group_name_H-M   'P 1'
#
loop_
_entity.id
_entity.type
_entity.pdbx_description
1 polymer ?
#
loop_
_entity_poly.entity_id
_entity_poly.type
_entity_poly.pdbx_seq_one_letter_code
_entity_poly.pdbx_strand_id
1 'polypeptide(L)'
;MKSNKFLTLIIVSIFFSCTEIAEDISVQNESNSTEYQFKNGGLNLDEKLTVNRTTTFISKLLINSGVIKLNVVRDNDAIKYYPTTLKQCYLDDELVDLNDYTLVVVNNYAFLERNPDFKLSFSNNNLFLNSNGFTGIVEDNHFDLFDNIDKKVALILLKEVTISEDNKFSVIQPNDPNNPGDDYTPIASASETCSWWNTITYTYFGNTRSVAESRAGHQMELSQQLHDLGEQQGLNFCEPFGEVDSSCIWDNHGCVASYSVCCD
;
A
#
# COMPACT_ATOMS: atom_id res chain seq x y z
N MET A 1 -44.32 -27.28 28.49
CA MET A 1 -43.51 -27.93 29.55
C MET A 1 -42.09 -27.39 29.48
N LYS A 2 -41.63 -26.80 30.60
CA LYS A 2 -40.23 -26.62 31.09
C LYS A 2 -39.16 -26.26 30.02
N SER A 3 -38.75 -25.00 29.83
CA SER A 3 -37.89 -24.16 30.71
C SER A 3 -36.72 -24.92 31.33
N ASN A 4 -35.51 -24.74 30.78
CA ASN A 4 -34.27 -24.87 31.53
C ASN A 4 -33.54 -23.53 31.54
N LYS A 5 -33.64 -22.86 32.69
CA LYS A 5 -32.69 -21.87 33.20
C LYS A 5 -31.63 -22.62 34.01
N PHE A 6 -30.36 -22.30 33.82
CA PHE A 6 -29.28 -22.45 34.80
C PHE A 6 -28.31 -21.29 34.50
N LEU A 7 -28.24 -20.22 35.31
CA LEU A 7 -27.72 -20.09 36.68
C LEU A 7 -26.22 -20.49 36.72
N THR A 8 -25.22 -19.74 37.19
CA THR A 8 -25.00 -18.37 37.71
C THR A 8 -23.47 -18.26 37.91
N LEU A 9 -22.89 -17.07 37.63
CA LEU A 9 -21.81 -16.35 38.33
C LEU A 9 -20.61 -17.13 38.93
N ILE A 10 -19.38 -16.62 38.70
CA ILE A 10 -18.42 -16.24 39.77
C ILE A 10 -17.44 -15.19 39.21
N ILE A 11 -17.35 -14.09 39.95
CA ILE A 11 -16.36 -13.00 39.88
C ILE A 11 -15.17 -13.43 40.75
N VAL A 12 -13.92 -13.33 40.28
CA VAL A 12 -12.75 -13.04 41.15
C VAL A 12 -11.69 -12.25 40.38
N SER A 13 -11.48 -11.04 40.88
CA SER A 13 -10.41 -10.07 40.65
C SER A 13 -9.01 -10.55 41.00
N ILE A 14 -7.99 -10.11 40.26
CA ILE A 14 -6.64 -9.90 40.81
C ILE A 14 -6.19 -8.49 40.45
N PHE A 15 -6.22 -7.62 41.46
CA PHE A 15 -5.42 -6.41 41.56
C PHE A 15 -3.95 -6.82 41.72
N PHE A 16 -3.05 -6.27 40.91
CA PHE A 16 -1.66 -6.09 41.30
C PHE A 16 -1.40 -4.58 41.40
N SER A 17 -1.44 -4.13 42.64
CA SER A 17 -0.82 -2.90 43.11
C SER A 17 0.69 -3.09 43.14
N CYS A 18 1.44 -2.18 42.51
CA CYS A 18 2.77 -1.80 42.98
C CYS A 18 2.74 -0.30 43.29
N THR A 19 3.06 -0.02 44.53
CA THR A 19 3.12 1.28 45.20
C THR A 19 4.26 2.15 44.67
N GLU A 20 4.05 3.45 44.83
CA GLU A 20 4.95 4.57 44.63
C GLU A 20 6.32 4.39 45.33
N ILE A 21 7.37 4.86 44.65
CA ILE A 21 8.50 5.52 45.31
C ILE A 21 8.61 6.89 44.65
N ALA A 22 8.32 7.92 45.44
CA ALA A 22 8.62 9.30 45.12
C ALA A 22 10.12 9.54 45.31
N GLU A 23 10.78 10.09 44.30
CA GLU A 23 11.95 10.94 44.49
C GLU A 23 11.72 12.26 43.74
N ASP A 24 11.58 13.32 44.53
CA ASP A 24 11.79 14.70 44.12
C ASP A 24 13.24 14.84 43.63
N ILE A 25 13.42 15.05 42.32
CA ILE A 25 14.65 15.62 41.78
C ILE A 25 14.30 16.96 41.15
N SER A 26 14.42 18.00 41.95
CA SER A 26 14.60 19.36 41.47
C SER A 26 16.07 19.55 41.07
N VAL A 27 16.37 19.48 39.77
CA VAL A 27 17.65 19.96 39.24
C VAL A 27 17.42 20.67 37.91
N GLN A 28 17.43 21.99 38.03
CA GLN A 28 18.06 22.99 37.16
C GLN A 28 17.91 22.86 35.63
N ASN A 29 17.31 23.92 35.07
CA ASN A 29 17.69 24.50 33.79
C ASN A 29 19.21 24.51 33.61
N GLU A 30 19.72 23.59 32.81
CA GLU A 30 20.85 23.88 31.94
C GLU A 30 20.40 23.68 30.50
N SER A 31 20.42 24.80 29.79
CA SER A 31 20.47 24.87 28.34
C SER A 31 21.67 24.06 27.84
N ASN A 32 21.46 22.79 27.59
CA ASN A 32 22.29 22.05 26.65
C ASN A 32 21.40 21.73 25.47
N SER A 33 21.44 22.64 24.50
CA SER A 33 21.21 22.27 23.10
C SER A 33 22.09 21.06 22.83
N THR A 34 21.49 19.88 22.88
CA THR A 34 22.04 18.69 22.27
C THR A 34 21.97 18.90 20.77
N GLU A 35 22.88 19.74 20.29
CA GLU A 35 23.48 19.62 18.98
C GLU A 35 24.15 18.24 18.98
N TYR A 36 23.33 17.21 18.75
CA TYR A 36 23.78 15.86 18.45
C TYR A 36 24.59 15.98 17.16
N GLN A 37 25.89 16.19 17.32
CA GLN A 37 26.85 16.12 16.24
C GLN A 37 26.86 14.68 15.74
N PHE A 38 26.07 14.44 14.69
CA PHE A 38 26.12 13.25 13.83
C PHE A 38 27.50 13.20 13.18
N LYS A 39 28.48 12.64 13.91
CA LYS A 39 29.77 12.27 13.36
C LYS A 39 29.55 11.17 12.32
N ASN A 40 29.74 11.56 11.06
CA ASN A 40 29.94 10.73 9.86
C ASN A 40 28.71 10.24 9.07
N GLY A 41 27.55 10.89 9.19
CA GLY A 41 26.41 10.60 8.32
C GLY A 41 25.39 11.73 8.34
N GLY A 42 25.53 12.70 7.45
CA GLY A 42 24.62 13.85 7.39
C GLY A 42 23.20 13.45 7.01
N LEU A 43 22.24 14.33 7.35
CA LEU A 43 20.88 14.22 6.83
C LEU A 43 20.91 14.50 5.33
N ASN A 44 20.47 13.55 4.51
CA ASN A 44 20.53 13.71 3.06
C ASN A 44 19.28 13.15 2.38
N LEU A 45 18.27 14.01 2.29
CA LEU A 45 17.04 13.68 1.59
C LEU A 45 17.16 14.02 0.10
N ASP A 46 17.84 15.11 -0.24
CA ASP A 46 17.91 15.60 -1.61
C ASP A 46 18.55 14.58 -2.57
N GLU A 47 19.56 13.82 -2.11
CA GLU A 47 20.16 12.71 -2.87
C GLU A 47 19.24 11.49 -3.05
N LYS A 48 18.20 11.37 -2.22
CA LYS A 48 17.22 10.27 -2.27
C LYS A 48 16.00 10.60 -3.12
N LEU A 49 15.80 11.87 -3.48
CA LEU A 49 14.62 12.26 -4.25
C LEU A 49 14.68 11.68 -5.67
N THR A 50 13.72 10.82 -5.99
CA THR A 50 13.57 10.23 -7.32
C THR A 50 12.55 10.98 -8.17
N VAL A 51 11.65 11.73 -7.54
CA VAL A 51 10.67 12.59 -8.25
C VAL A 51 11.17 14.02 -8.28
N ASN A 52 11.55 14.49 -9.46
CA ASN A 52 12.09 15.85 -9.66
C ASN A 52 11.25 16.73 -10.60
N ARG A 53 10.19 16.16 -11.18
CA ARG A 53 9.28 16.76 -12.15
C ARG A 53 7.86 16.23 -11.95
N THR A 54 6.89 17.00 -12.42
CA THR A 54 5.49 16.55 -12.52
C THR A 54 5.41 15.23 -13.29
N THR A 55 4.78 14.20 -12.72
CA THR A 55 4.81 12.84 -13.26
C THR A 55 3.51 12.07 -13.00
N THR A 56 3.19 11.14 -13.87
CA THR A 56 2.16 10.09 -13.69
C THR A 56 2.80 8.74 -13.35
N PHE A 57 4.13 8.70 -13.20
CA PHE A 57 4.89 7.52 -12.82
C PHE A 57 5.01 7.49 -11.29
N ILE A 58 4.17 6.70 -10.64
CA ILE A 58 4.00 6.68 -9.17
C ILE A 58 3.89 5.25 -8.63
N SER A 59 4.11 5.06 -7.33
CA SER A 59 4.04 3.73 -6.71
C SER A 59 2.62 3.17 -6.66
N LYS A 60 2.52 1.84 -6.63
CA LYS A 60 1.25 1.10 -6.46
C LYS A 60 0.45 1.55 -5.23
N LEU A 61 1.12 1.95 -4.15
CA LEU A 61 0.48 2.46 -2.94
C LEU A 61 -0.33 3.73 -3.22
N LEU A 62 0.25 4.70 -3.95
CA LEU A 62 -0.45 5.92 -4.31
C LEU A 62 -1.57 5.68 -5.34
N ILE A 63 -1.36 4.78 -6.29
CA ILE A 63 -2.39 4.39 -7.26
C ILE A 63 -3.61 3.79 -6.55
N ASN A 64 -3.39 2.88 -5.60
CA ASN A 64 -4.47 2.30 -4.78
C ASN A 64 -5.18 3.36 -3.94
N SER A 65 -4.45 4.41 -3.54
CA SER A 65 -4.98 5.58 -2.84
C SER A 65 -5.71 6.57 -3.77
N GLY A 66 -5.87 6.23 -5.06
CA GLY A 66 -6.59 7.04 -6.03
C GLY A 66 -5.77 8.16 -6.66
N VAL A 67 -4.46 8.27 -6.36
CA VAL A 67 -3.57 9.26 -6.98
C VAL A 67 -3.33 8.87 -8.44
N ILE A 68 -3.39 9.86 -9.31
CA ILE A 68 -3.13 9.70 -10.75
C ILE A 68 -1.93 10.48 -11.22
N LYS A 69 -1.57 11.54 -10.49
CA LYS A 69 -0.51 12.45 -10.90
C LYS A 69 0.10 13.07 -9.65
N LEU A 70 1.41 13.29 -9.69
CA LEU A 70 2.12 14.07 -8.70
C LEU A 70 2.66 15.32 -9.38
N ASN A 71 2.10 16.49 -9.07
CA ASN A 71 2.60 17.76 -9.59
C ASN A 71 3.75 18.25 -8.73
N VAL A 72 4.82 18.70 -9.37
CA VAL A 72 6.02 19.18 -8.69
C VAL A 72 6.24 20.65 -9.02
N VAL A 73 6.31 21.49 -8.00
CA VAL A 73 6.59 22.92 -8.12
C VAL A 73 7.86 23.23 -7.34
N ARG A 74 8.80 23.94 -7.98
CA ARG A 74 10.00 24.45 -7.32
C ARG A 74 9.79 25.93 -7.02
N ASP A 75 9.92 26.31 -5.77
CA ASP A 75 9.76 27.69 -5.30
C ASP A 75 10.92 28.04 -4.36
N ASN A 76 11.83 28.89 -4.83
CA ASN A 76 13.08 29.24 -4.16
C ASN A 76 13.87 27.98 -3.73
N ASP A 77 14.02 27.77 -2.42
CA ASP A 77 14.75 26.66 -1.80
C ASP A 77 13.86 25.45 -1.46
N ALA A 78 12.58 25.48 -1.84
CA ALA A 78 11.62 24.43 -1.55
C ALA A 78 11.13 23.71 -2.81
N ILE A 79 10.92 22.41 -2.70
CA ILE A 79 10.23 21.57 -3.69
C ILE A 79 8.90 21.12 -3.08
N LYS A 80 7.80 21.43 -3.76
CA LYS A 80 6.45 21.07 -3.32
C LYS A 80 5.87 19.99 -4.22
N TYR A 81 5.28 18.98 -3.61
CA TYR A 81 4.65 17.84 -4.27
C TYR A 81 3.15 17.82 -3.96
N TYR A 82 2.34 17.91 -5.00
CA TYR A 82 0.87 17.95 -4.94
C TYR A 82 0.30 16.70 -5.60
N PRO A 83 -0.22 15.73 -4.81
CA PRO A 83 -0.98 14.63 -5.36
C PRO A 83 -2.25 15.15 -6.06
N THR A 84 -2.60 14.54 -7.18
CA THR A 84 -3.92 14.67 -7.80
C THR A 84 -4.59 13.31 -7.68
N THR A 85 -5.76 13.26 -7.04
CA THR A 85 -6.55 12.04 -6.84
C THR A 85 -7.86 12.07 -7.64
N LEU A 86 -8.38 10.89 -7.94
CA LEU A 86 -9.74 10.69 -8.47
C LEU A 86 -10.77 10.37 -7.41
N LYS A 87 -10.32 9.84 -6.27
CA LYS A 87 -11.18 9.38 -5.19
C LYS A 87 -10.45 9.47 -3.87
N GLN A 88 -11.25 9.54 -2.82
CA GLN A 88 -10.78 9.40 -1.45
C GLN A 88 -10.40 7.94 -1.17
N CYS A 89 -9.46 7.74 -0.26
CA CYS A 89 -9.04 6.43 0.21
C CYS A 89 -9.28 6.30 1.72
N TYR A 90 -9.38 5.06 2.20
CA TYR A 90 -9.42 4.79 3.63
C TYR A 90 -8.01 4.60 4.19
N LEU A 91 -7.71 5.30 5.28
CA LEU A 91 -6.51 5.14 6.08
C LEU A 91 -6.95 5.04 7.54
N ASP A 92 -6.82 3.84 8.12
CA ASP A 92 -7.27 3.50 9.49
C ASP A 92 -8.71 3.95 9.78
N ASP A 93 -9.63 3.50 8.93
CA ASP A 93 -11.08 3.79 8.98
C ASP A 93 -11.47 5.26 8.72
N GLU A 94 -10.51 6.16 8.51
CA GLU A 94 -10.75 7.54 8.12
C GLU A 94 -10.72 7.69 6.60
N LEU A 95 -11.68 8.45 6.06
CA LEU A 95 -11.75 8.77 4.64
C LEU A 95 -10.87 10.00 4.36
N VAL A 96 -9.89 9.85 3.48
CA VAL A 96 -8.86 10.85 3.21
C VAL A 96 -8.79 11.17 1.73
N ASP A 97 -8.79 12.46 1.39
CA ASP A 97 -8.40 12.91 0.05
C ASP A 97 -6.93 13.35 0.06
N LEU A 98 -6.07 12.67 -0.70
CA LEU A 98 -4.66 13.08 -0.81
C LEU A 98 -4.46 14.39 -1.59
N ASN A 99 -5.48 14.91 -2.28
CA ASN A 99 -5.47 16.26 -2.84
C ASN A 99 -5.30 17.35 -1.76
N ASP A 100 -5.74 17.08 -0.53
CA ASP A 100 -5.71 18.04 0.58
C ASP A 100 -4.34 18.17 1.24
N TYR A 101 -3.31 17.50 0.69
CA TYR A 101 -1.99 17.39 1.27
C TYR A 101 -0.93 17.86 0.29
N THR A 102 0.00 18.67 0.79
CA THR A 102 1.18 19.11 0.05
C THR A 102 2.40 18.70 0.84
N LEU A 103 3.24 17.84 0.25
CA LEU A 103 4.55 17.53 0.80
C LEU A 103 5.53 18.62 0.37
N VAL A 104 6.22 19.21 1.34
CA VAL A 104 7.24 20.24 1.14
C VAL A 104 8.59 19.64 1.51
N VAL A 105 9.55 19.74 0.60
CA VAL A 105 10.94 19.37 0.82
C VAL A 105 11.80 20.63 0.81
N VAL A 106 12.48 20.91 1.92
CA VAL A 106 13.39 22.06 2.08
C VAL A 106 14.46 21.72 3.10
N ASN A 107 15.71 22.12 2.84
CA ASN A 107 16.84 21.90 3.74
C ASN A 107 16.99 20.44 4.21
N ASN A 108 16.90 19.46 3.30
CA ASN A 108 16.94 18.03 3.59
C ASN A 108 15.83 17.47 4.49
N TYR A 109 14.75 18.22 4.72
CA TYR A 109 13.56 17.74 5.44
C TYR A 109 12.34 17.74 4.55
N ALA A 110 11.51 16.71 4.69
CA ALA A 110 10.16 16.62 4.14
C ALA A 110 9.13 16.79 5.25
N PHE A 111 8.10 17.59 5.03
CA PHE A 111 6.96 17.73 5.94
C PHE A 111 5.70 18.09 5.16
N LEU A 112 4.53 17.96 5.78
CA LEU A 112 3.29 18.46 5.17
C LEU A 112 3.14 19.95 5.43
N GLU A 113 2.69 20.71 4.43
CA GLU A 113 2.49 22.17 4.57
C GLU A 113 1.59 22.55 5.76
N ARG A 114 0.57 21.73 6.04
CA ARG A 114 -0.35 21.92 7.19
C ARG A 114 0.17 21.40 8.53
N ASN A 115 1.29 20.66 8.53
CA ASN A 115 1.93 20.12 9.72
C ASN A 115 3.47 20.26 9.62
N PRO A 116 4.00 21.50 9.66
CA PRO A 116 5.41 21.77 9.45
C PRO A 116 6.32 21.34 10.60
N ASP A 117 5.75 21.06 11.78
CA ASP A 117 6.47 20.60 12.96
C ASP A 117 6.85 19.11 12.86
N PHE A 118 6.23 18.33 11.98
CA PHE A 118 6.54 16.92 11.77
C PHE A 118 7.45 16.73 10.56
N LYS A 119 8.77 16.76 10.79
CA LYS A 119 9.79 16.75 9.72
C LYS A 119 10.48 15.41 9.61
N LEU A 120 10.51 14.88 8.40
CA LEU A 120 11.13 13.61 8.05
C LEU A 120 12.38 13.83 7.19
N SER A 121 13.39 12.98 7.35
CA SER A 121 14.62 13.00 6.54
C SER A 121 15.28 11.62 6.60
N PHE A 122 16.49 11.47 6.03
CA PHE A 122 17.27 10.25 6.17
C PHE A 122 18.63 10.54 6.80
N SER A 123 19.01 9.73 7.79
CA SER A 123 20.36 9.67 8.36
C SER A 123 20.90 8.26 8.15
N ASN A 124 21.99 8.10 7.38
CA ASN A 124 22.58 6.79 7.09
C ASN A 124 21.55 5.75 6.57
N ASN A 125 20.71 6.15 5.61
CA ASN A 125 19.58 5.36 5.09
C ASN A 125 18.46 5.03 6.09
N ASN A 126 18.54 5.49 7.34
CA ASN A 126 17.46 5.30 8.31
C ASN A 126 16.56 6.54 8.34
N LEU A 127 15.26 6.32 8.54
CA LEU A 127 14.29 7.39 8.68
C LEU A 127 14.61 8.20 9.95
N PHE A 128 14.84 9.50 9.78
CA PHE A 128 15.06 10.42 10.89
C PHE A 128 13.85 11.35 11.01
N LEU A 129 13.28 11.41 12.21
CA LEU A 129 12.16 12.26 12.55
C LEU A 129 12.64 13.40 13.45
N ASN A 130 12.20 14.62 13.14
CA ASN A 130 12.32 15.79 13.98
C ASN A 130 10.93 16.38 14.20
N SER A 131 10.43 16.28 15.44
CA SER A 131 9.10 16.74 15.82
C SER A 131 9.03 17.15 17.29
N ASN A 132 7.91 17.78 17.66
CA ASN A 132 7.61 18.10 19.06
C ASN A 132 7.48 16.80 19.87
N GLY A 133 8.50 16.50 20.69
CA GLY A 133 8.52 15.33 21.58
C GLY A 133 9.36 14.16 21.08
N PHE A 134 9.85 14.18 19.84
CA PHE A 134 10.79 13.17 19.34
C PHE A 134 11.74 13.76 18.30
N THR A 135 13.05 13.58 18.53
CA THR A 135 14.09 13.89 17.56
C THR A 135 15.08 12.73 17.54
N GLY A 136 15.14 12.00 16.43
CA GLY A 136 15.96 10.80 16.37
C GLY A 136 15.68 9.93 15.15
N ILE A 137 16.41 8.82 15.07
CA ILE A 137 16.14 7.75 14.11
C ILE A 137 14.89 7.01 14.56
N VAL A 138 13.95 6.79 13.65
CA VAL A 138 12.74 6.00 13.89
C VAL A 138 13.13 4.52 13.81
N GLU A 139 12.99 3.82 14.94
CA GLU A 139 13.16 2.36 15.02
C GLU A 139 11.81 1.65 14.82
N ASP A 140 11.84 0.36 14.45
CA ASP A 140 10.65 -0.44 14.11
C ASP A 140 9.58 -0.51 15.21
N ASN A 141 9.92 -0.23 16.47
CA ASN A 141 9.01 -0.25 17.61
C ASN A 141 8.24 1.07 17.85
N HIS A 142 8.52 2.14 17.09
CA HIS A 142 7.92 3.46 17.27
C HIS A 142 6.71 3.71 16.37
N PHE A 143 5.80 2.74 16.27
CA PHE A 143 4.59 2.87 15.43
C PHE A 143 3.68 4.03 15.89
N ASP A 144 3.69 4.32 17.18
CA ASP A 144 2.92 5.38 17.84
C ASP A 144 3.28 6.79 17.33
N LEU A 145 4.50 6.98 16.85
CA LEU A 145 4.94 8.25 16.25
C LEU A 145 4.09 8.62 15.03
N PHE A 146 3.43 7.66 14.38
CA PHE A 146 2.61 7.85 13.19
C PHE A 146 1.12 7.64 13.43
N ASP A 147 0.62 7.66 14.67
CA ASP A 147 -0.80 7.38 14.95
C ASP A 147 -1.79 8.37 14.32
N ASN A 148 -1.33 9.59 14.02
CA ASN A 148 -2.15 10.64 13.41
C ASN A 148 -2.14 10.56 11.87
N ILE A 149 -3.29 10.83 11.25
CA ILE A 149 -3.47 10.70 9.81
C ILE A 149 -2.49 11.55 8.98
N ASP A 150 -2.21 12.79 9.39
CA ASP A 150 -1.25 13.67 8.70
C ASP A 150 0.14 13.06 8.70
N LYS A 151 0.54 12.45 9.81
CA LYS A 151 1.86 11.82 9.93
C LYS A 151 1.97 10.59 9.02
N LYS A 152 0.90 9.80 8.91
CA LYS A 152 0.82 8.67 7.97
C LYS A 152 0.92 9.15 6.53
N VAL A 153 0.17 10.20 6.17
CA VAL A 153 0.22 10.79 4.82
C VAL A 153 1.60 11.37 4.53
N ALA A 154 2.24 12.06 5.48
CA ALA A 154 3.61 12.56 5.34
C ALA A 154 4.59 11.43 5.00
N LEU A 155 4.49 10.30 5.72
CA LEU A 155 5.31 9.13 5.47
C LEU A 155 5.03 8.48 4.11
N ILE A 156 3.76 8.35 3.72
CA ILE A 156 3.36 7.80 2.42
C ILE A 156 3.95 8.64 1.28
N LEU A 157 3.80 9.97 1.35
CA LEU A 157 4.31 10.88 0.32
C LEU A 157 5.85 10.93 0.32
N LEU A 158 6.50 10.87 1.49
CA LEU A 158 7.95 10.74 1.56
C LEU A 158 8.44 9.47 0.86
N LYS A 159 7.81 8.32 1.15
CA LYS A 159 8.14 7.05 0.49
C LYS A 159 7.98 7.17 -1.01
N GLU A 160 6.90 7.78 -1.51
CA GLU A 160 6.72 8.02 -2.93
C GLU A 160 7.88 8.83 -3.54
N VAL A 161 8.27 9.96 -2.95
CA VAL A 161 9.28 10.83 -3.58
C VAL A 161 10.70 10.26 -3.49
N THR A 162 10.90 9.15 -2.76
CA THR A 162 12.21 8.52 -2.51
C THR A 162 12.34 7.10 -3.06
N ILE A 163 11.23 6.42 -3.36
CA ILE A 163 11.26 5.07 -3.91
C ILE A 163 11.86 5.07 -5.32
N SER A 164 12.63 4.04 -5.66
CA SER A 164 13.29 3.93 -6.97
C SER A 164 12.28 3.91 -8.12
N GLU A 165 12.70 4.39 -9.29
CA GLU A 165 11.87 4.41 -10.51
C GLU A 165 11.39 3.00 -10.89
N ASP A 166 12.20 1.96 -10.71
CA ASP A 166 11.83 0.57 -11.02
C ASP A 166 10.63 0.04 -10.20
N ASN A 167 10.30 0.68 -9.08
CA ASN A 167 9.17 0.33 -8.22
C ASN A 167 7.93 1.22 -8.45
N LYS A 168 7.93 1.97 -9.56
CA LYS A 168 6.84 2.86 -9.95
C LYS A 168 6.20 2.37 -11.24
N PHE A 169 4.96 2.82 -11.43
CA PHE A 169 4.12 2.43 -12.55
C PHE A 169 3.55 3.67 -13.21
N SER A 170 3.40 3.62 -14.52
CA SER A 170 2.76 4.70 -15.27
C SER A 170 1.26 4.60 -15.09
N VAL A 171 0.64 5.68 -14.61
CA VAL A 171 -0.82 5.77 -14.49
C VAL A 171 -1.42 6.34 -15.76
N ILE A 172 -2.39 5.64 -16.33
CA ILE A 172 -3.24 6.16 -17.39
C ILE A 172 -4.26 7.10 -16.74
N GLN A 173 -4.26 8.37 -17.18
CA GLN A 173 -5.25 9.34 -16.72
C GLN A 173 -6.62 9.02 -17.35
N PRO A 174 -7.73 9.13 -16.61
CA PRO A 174 -9.05 9.00 -17.23
C PRO A 174 -9.31 10.18 -18.18
N ASN A 175 -10.09 9.94 -19.24
CA ASN A 175 -10.48 11.00 -20.17
C ASN A 175 -11.45 12.00 -19.51
N ASP A 176 -12.28 11.53 -18.57
CA ASP A 176 -13.14 12.35 -17.71
C ASP A 176 -12.83 12.11 -16.22
N PRO A 177 -12.16 13.07 -15.52
CA PRO A 177 -11.87 12.96 -14.10
C PRO A 177 -13.12 12.90 -13.20
N ASN A 178 -14.27 13.38 -13.67
CA ASN A 178 -15.53 13.41 -12.89
C ASN A 178 -16.33 12.11 -13.04
N ASN A 179 -15.97 11.25 -13.99
CA ASN A 179 -16.59 9.96 -14.21
C ASN A 179 -15.51 8.90 -14.50
N PRO A 180 -14.72 8.49 -13.49
CA PRO A 180 -13.59 7.57 -13.67
C PRO A 180 -14.01 6.14 -14.02
N GLY A 181 -15.32 5.86 -14.06
CA GLY A 181 -15.92 4.54 -14.20
C GLY A 181 -15.63 3.80 -15.50
N ASP A 182 -15.09 4.48 -16.52
CA ASP A 182 -14.76 3.87 -17.81
C ASP A 182 -13.25 3.82 -18.14
N ASP A 183 -12.37 4.55 -17.41
CA ASP A 183 -10.96 4.72 -17.81
C ASP A 183 -9.90 4.59 -16.69
N TYR A 184 -10.28 4.35 -15.42
CA TYR A 184 -9.29 4.19 -14.33
C TYR A 184 -8.93 2.72 -14.07
N THR A 185 -7.93 2.21 -14.79
CA THR A 185 -7.32 0.89 -14.55
C THR A 185 -5.86 1.04 -14.08
N PRO A 186 -5.54 0.73 -12.81
CA PRO A 186 -4.16 0.58 -12.34
C PRO A 186 -3.41 -0.50 -13.12
N ILE A 187 -2.44 -0.14 -13.96
CA ILE A 187 -1.53 -1.12 -14.58
C ILE A 187 -0.24 -1.15 -13.75
N ALA A 188 -0.06 -2.18 -12.94
CA ALA A 188 1.22 -2.48 -12.30
C ALA A 188 1.97 -3.49 -13.17
N SER A 189 3.15 -3.14 -13.67
CA SER A 189 4.02 -4.07 -14.41
C SER A 189 4.60 -5.15 -13.47
N ALA A 190 4.20 -6.41 -13.69
CA ALA A 190 4.79 -7.71 -13.29
C ALA A 190 5.88 -7.72 -12.19
N SER A 191 5.73 -8.43 -11.07
CA SER A 191 5.49 -9.89 -11.02
C SER A 191 4.45 -10.36 -9.97
N GLU A 192 3.38 -10.96 -10.47
CA GLU A 192 2.82 -12.26 -10.09
C GLU A 192 2.41 -12.53 -8.62
N THR A 193 1.26 -11.97 -8.26
CA THR A 193 0.20 -12.82 -7.70
C THR A 193 -1.07 -12.43 -8.45
N CYS A 194 -1.72 -13.41 -9.07
CA CYS A 194 -2.92 -13.13 -9.82
C CYS A 194 -3.98 -12.50 -8.91
N SER A 195 -4.30 -11.23 -9.13
CA SER A 195 -5.41 -10.63 -8.43
C SER A 195 -6.72 -11.21 -8.98
N TRP A 196 -7.79 -11.21 -8.17
CA TRP A 196 -9.09 -11.69 -8.63
C TRP A 196 -9.56 -10.99 -9.92
N TRP A 197 -9.21 -9.71 -10.11
CA TRP A 197 -9.55 -8.93 -11.30
C TRP A 197 -8.76 -9.33 -12.55
N ASN A 198 -7.59 -9.95 -12.35
CA ASN A 198 -6.72 -10.45 -13.41
C ASN A 198 -6.96 -11.94 -13.69
N THR A 199 -7.93 -12.54 -12.99
CA THR A 199 -8.29 -13.95 -13.14
C THR A 199 -9.49 -14.08 -14.06
N ILE A 200 -9.35 -14.81 -15.16
CA ILE A 200 -10.46 -15.16 -16.04
C ILE A 200 -10.77 -16.64 -15.87
N THR A 201 -12.00 -16.95 -15.44
CA THR A 201 -12.49 -18.33 -15.30
C THR A 201 -13.32 -18.71 -16.52
N TYR A 202 -12.88 -19.73 -17.25
CA TYR A 202 -13.64 -20.32 -18.34
C TYR A 202 -14.50 -21.47 -17.83
N THR A 203 -15.72 -21.59 -18.34
CA THR A 203 -16.67 -22.64 -17.95
C THR A 203 -17.13 -23.43 -19.17
N TYR A 204 -17.21 -24.75 -19.03
CA TYR A 204 -17.57 -25.67 -20.10
C TYR A 204 -18.64 -26.63 -19.63
N PHE A 205 -19.72 -26.72 -20.41
CA PHE A 205 -20.81 -27.64 -20.14
C PHE A 205 -20.61 -28.98 -20.86
N GLY A 206 -20.97 -30.05 -20.18
CA GLY A 206 -20.96 -31.41 -20.69
C GLY A 206 -22.17 -32.19 -20.20
N ASN A 207 -22.67 -33.11 -21.02
CA ASN A 207 -23.76 -33.99 -20.61
C ASN A 207 -23.33 -34.94 -19.48
N THR A 208 -22.04 -35.24 -19.38
CA THR A 208 -21.41 -35.96 -18.27
C THR A 208 -20.21 -35.18 -17.74
N ARG A 209 -19.78 -35.51 -16.52
CA ARG A 209 -18.61 -34.93 -15.85
C ARG A 209 -17.36 -35.09 -16.68
N SER A 210 -17.11 -36.30 -17.16
CA SER A 210 -15.95 -36.63 -18.01
C SER A 210 -15.90 -35.82 -19.30
N VAL A 211 -17.07 -35.52 -19.90
CA VAL A 211 -17.14 -34.69 -21.10
C VAL A 211 -16.89 -33.21 -20.78
N ALA A 212 -17.38 -32.70 -19.65
CA ALA A 212 -17.13 -31.33 -19.21
C ALA A 212 -15.66 -31.12 -18.85
N GLU A 213 -15.09 -31.99 -18.02
CA GLU A 213 -13.70 -31.93 -17.57
C GLU A 213 -12.70 -32.13 -18.72
N SER A 214 -12.95 -33.08 -19.63
CA SER A 214 -12.07 -33.29 -20.79
C SER A 214 -11.99 -32.05 -21.69
N ARG A 215 -13.09 -31.31 -21.84
CA ARG A 215 -13.12 -30.06 -22.61
C ARG A 215 -12.37 -28.95 -21.89
N ALA A 216 -12.62 -28.75 -20.60
CA ALA A 216 -11.92 -27.74 -19.81
C ALA A 216 -10.40 -28.04 -19.73
N GLY A 217 -10.01 -29.29 -19.49
CA GLY A 217 -8.61 -29.70 -19.43
C GLY A 217 -7.87 -29.54 -20.74
N HIS A 218 -8.48 -29.90 -21.87
CA HIS A 218 -7.86 -29.68 -23.19
C HIS A 218 -7.62 -28.19 -23.48
N GLN A 219 -8.54 -27.32 -23.07
CA GLN A 219 -8.39 -25.87 -23.26
C GLN A 219 -7.34 -25.26 -22.31
N MET A 220 -7.28 -25.73 -21.07
CA MET A 220 -6.24 -25.34 -20.12
C MET A 220 -4.83 -25.69 -20.63
N GLU A 221 -4.65 -26.89 -21.17
CA GLU A 221 -3.37 -27.32 -21.77
C GLU A 221 -2.98 -26.46 -22.98
N LEU A 222 -3.95 -26.13 -23.85
CA LEU A 222 -3.71 -25.23 -24.97
C LEU A 222 -3.33 -23.81 -24.49
N SER A 223 -3.98 -23.29 -23.45
CA SER A 223 -3.64 -22.01 -22.84
C SER A 223 -2.21 -22.00 -22.28
N GLN A 224 -1.77 -23.09 -21.63
CA GLN A 224 -0.38 -23.21 -21.16
C GLN A 224 0.62 -23.19 -22.32
N GLN A 225 0.37 -23.97 -23.38
CA GLN A 225 1.26 -24.01 -24.55
C GLN A 225 1.39 -22.64 -25.24
N LEU A 226 0.30 -21.85 -25.27
CA LEU A 226 0.32 -20.49 -25.81
C LEU A 226 1.12 -19.54 -24.89
N HIS A 227 0.97 -19.67 -23.58
CA HIS A 227 1.76 -18.92 -22.60
C HIS A 227 3.26 -19.18 -22.77
N ASP A 228 3.68 -20.45 -22.73
CA ASP A 228 5.08 -20.85 -22.87
C ASP A 228 5.70 -20.37 -24.20
N LEU A 229 4.93 -20.39 -25.30
CA LEU A 229 5.35 -19.88 -26.59
C LEU A 229 5.52 -18.35 -26.59
N GLY A 230 4.62 -17.64 -25.90
CA GLY A 230 4.72 -16.20 -25.72
C GLY A 230 5.98 -15.80 -24.99
N GLU A 231 6.26 -16.43 -23.84
CA GLU A 231 7.45 -16.13 -23.05
C GLU A 231 8.73 -16.31 -23.87
N GLN A 232 8.82 -17.39 -24.66
CA GLN A 232 9.96 -17.63 -25.55
C GLN A 232 10.13 -16.56 -26.64
N GLN A 233 9.05 -15.88 -27.00
CA GLN A 233 9.03 -14.79 -27.99
C GLN A 233 9.04 -13.39 -27.35
N GLY A 234 9.06 -13.28 -26.03
CA GLY A 234 8.94 -12.02 -25.30
C GLY A 234 7.55 -11.38 -25.40
N LEU A 235 6.51 -12.19 -25.60
CA LEU A 235 5.10 -11.79 -25.61
C LEU A 235 4.43 -12.27 -24.32
N ASN A 236 3.60 -11.43 -23.70
CA ASN A 236 2.88 -11.80 -22.49
C ASN A 236 1.51 -12.38 -22.86
N PHE A 237 1.28 -13.65 -22.56
CA PHE A 237 -0.04 -14.29 -22.62
C PHE A 237 -0.47 -14.75 -21.23
N CYS A 238 -1.76 -15.01 -21.06
CA CYS A 238 -2.30 -15.42 -19.77
C CYS A 238 -1.81 -16.81 -19.35
N GLU A 239 -1.35 -16.94 -18.11
CA GLU A 239 -0.89 -18.19 -17.51
C GLU A 239 -2.06 -18.94 -16.83
N PRO A 240 -2.33 -20.21 -17.16
CA PRO A 240 -3.26 -21.02 -16.37
C PRO A 240 -2.86 -21.11 -14.89
N PHE A 241 -3.84 -20.99 -13.99
CA PHE A 241 -3.64 -21.11 -12.55
C PHE A 241 -4.69 -22.03 -11.90
N GLY A 242 -4.22 -23.03 -11.14
CA GLY A 242 -5.05 -24.05 -10.48
C GLY A 242 -5.32 -25.29 -11.34
N GLU A 243 -6.20 -26.18 -10.87
CA GLU A 243 -6.67 -27.36 -11.62
C GLU A 243 -8.09 -27.15 -12.17
N VAL A 244 -8.55 -28.07 -13.04
CA VAL A 244 -9.94 -28.09 -13.50
C VAL A 244 -10.85 -28.53 -12.35
N ASP A 245 -11.82 -27.69 -12.00
CA ASP A 245 -12.88 -28.04 -11.04
C ASP A 245 -14.20 -28.32 -11.79
N SER A 246 -15.04 -29.22 -11.27
CA SER A 246 -16.34 -29.52 -11.88
C SER A 246 -17.46 -29.78 -10.90
N SER A 247 -18.66 -29.40 -11.33
CA SER A 247 -19.91 -29.59 -10.59
C SER A 247 -20.98 -30.16 -11.51
N CYS A 248 -21.76 -31.11 -10.99
CA CYS A 248 -22.80 -31.81 -11.75
C CYS A 248 -24.16 -31.68 -11.06
N ILE A 249 -25.20 -31.53 -11.88
CA ILE A 249 -26.57 -31.70 -11.44
C ILE A 249 -26.92 -33.20 -11.61
N TRP A 250 -27.63 -33.79 -10.65
CA TRP A 250 -28.09 -35.19 -10.69
C TRP A 250 -26.97 -36.22 -10.98
N ASP A 251 -25.98 -36.23 -10.08
CA ASP A 251 -24.79 -37.10 -10.04
C ASP A 251 -23.82 -36.91 -11.22
N ASN A 252 -24.29 -37.08 -12.46
CA ASN A 252 -23.47 -37.06 -13.66
C ASN A 252 -24.22 -36.59 -14.92
N HIS A 253 -25.36 -35.90 -14.78
CA HIS A 253 -26.19 -35.47 -15.90
C HIS A 253 -26.28 -33.95 -15.97
N GLY A 254 -25.56 -33.35 -16.91
CA GLY A 254 -25.46 -31.89 -17.00
C GLY A 254 -24.46 -31.36 -15.98
N CYS A 255 -23.20 -31.38 -16.39
CA CYS A 255 -22.06 -30.94 -15.59
C CYS A 255 -21.44 -29.69 -16.19
N VAL A 256 -20.90 -28.84 -15.33
CA VAL A 256 -20.05 -27.70 -15.68
C VAL A 256 -18.66 -27.94 -15.11
N ALA A 257 -17.63 -27.72 -15.91
CA ALA A 257 -16.25 -27.73 -15.48
C ALA A 257 -15.61 -26.38 -15.78
N SER A 258 -14.66 -25.95 -14.96
CA SER A 258 -14.00 -24.66 -15.12
C SER A 258 -12.52 -24.71 -14.81
N TYR A 259 -11.77 -23.83 -15.47
CA TYR A 259 -10.38 -23.53 -15.13
C TYR A 259 -10.16 -22.02 -15.22
N SER A 260 -9.12 -21.53 -14.55
CA SER A 260 -8.80 -20.10 -14.54
C SER A 260 -7.43 -19.83 -15.14
N VAL A 261 -7.29 -18.64 -15.73
CA VAL A 261 -6.00 -18.11 -16.19
C VAL A 261 -5.77 -16.76 -15.54
N CYS A 262 -4.50 -16.43 -15.31
CA CYS A 262 -4.05 -15.11 -14.93
C CYS A 262 -3.53 -14.34 -16.13
N CYS A 263 -4.05 -13.13 -16.34
CA CYS A 263 -3.56 -12.23 -17.37
C CYS A 263 -2.97 -10.98 -16.70
N ASP A 264 -1.68 -10.72 -16.91
CA ASP A 264 -0.99 -9.50 -16.44
C ASP A 264 -1.13 -8.32 -17.40
#